data_AF-A0A431K9I9-F1
#
_entry.id   AF-A0A431K9I9-F1
#
_cell.length_a   1.000
_cell.length_b   1.000
_cell.length_c   1.000
_cell.angle_alpha   90.00
_cell.angle_beta   90.00
_cell.angle_gamma   90.00
#
_symmetry.space_group_name_H-M   'P 1'
#
loop_
_entity.id
_entity.type
_entity.pdbx_description
1 polymer ?
#
loop_
_entity_poly.entity_id
_entity_poly.type
_entity_poly.pdbx_seq_one_letter_code
_entity_poly.pdbx_strand_id
1 'polypeptide(L)'
;MASLQEQFLKAGLVDQKKAKKVHQDKARQQKIERRTGTESVDEARVAAQDAQRKNAERARELNAQRDAAATQKAIAAQIAQMVQQNRQHKGGGDIAYNFTHDNKIKRVYVSAKVRDHIVAG
;
A
#
# COMPACT_ATOMS: atom_id res chain seq x y z
N MET A 1 -20.29 9.83 -16.83
CA MET A 1 -18.91 10.10 -16.35
C MET A 1 -18.34 11.19 -17.24
N ALA A 2 -17.83 12.30 -16.68
CA ALA A 2 -17.29 13.40 -17.47
C ALA A 2 -15.98 12.97 -18.16
N SER A 3 -15.86 13.27 -19.45
CA SER A 3 -14.64 12.97 -20.20
C SER A 3 -13.45 13.73 -19.63
N LEU A 4 -12.24 13.19 -19.77
CA LEU A 4 -11.01 13.84 -19.30
C LEU A 4 -10.85 15.26 -19.87
N GLN A 5 -11.31 15.48 -21.10
CA GLN A 5 -11.34 16.79 -21.76
C GLN A 5 -12.30 17.78 -21.08
N GLU A 6 -13.49 17.34 -20.67
CA GLU A 6 -14.43 18.18 -19.91
C GLU A 6 -13.89 18.48 -18.51
N GLN A 7 -13.15 17.56 -17.89
CA GLN A 7 -12.47 17.80 -16.62
C GLN A 7 -11.40 18.88 -16.75
N PHE A 8 -10.58 18.84 -17.82
CA PHE A 8 -9.57 19.88 -18.08
C PHE A 8 -10.19 21.23 -18.47
N LEU A 9 -11.31 21.23 -19.21
CA LEU A 9 -12.05 22.45 -19.56
C LEU A 9 -12.66 23.09 -18.30
N LYS A 10 -13.27 22.28 -17.43
CA LYS A 10 -13.86 22.71 -16.17
C LYS A 10 -12.82 23.19 -15.16
N ALA A 11 -11.61 22.62 -15.19
CA ALA A 11 -10.48 23.04 -14.38
C ALA A 11 -9.77 24.30 -14.92
N GLY A 12 -10.20 24.84 -16.07
CA GLY A 12 -9.59 26.04 -16.68
C GLY A 12 -8.22 25.80 -17.32
N LEU A 13 -7.78 24.56 -17.46
CA LEU A 13 -6.50 24.20 -18.07
C LEU A 13 -6.51 24.29 -19.61
N VAL A 14 -7.69 24.34 -20.25
CA VAL A 14 -7.82 24.35 -21.71
C VAL A 14 -8.92 25.32 -22.16
N ASP A 15 -8.62 26.11 -23.21
CA ASP A 15 -9.58 26.99 -23.87
C ASP A 15 -10.56 26.20 -24.76
N GLN A 16 -11.86 26.47 -24.61
CA GLN A 16 -12.95 25.85 -25.36
C GLN A 16 -12.79 26.00 -26.88
N LYS A 17 -12.19 27.10 -27.35
CA LYS A 17 -11.88 27.30 -28.77
C LYS A 17 -10.82 26.32 -29.27
N LYS A 18 -9.77 26.09 -28.48
CA LYS A 18 -8.70 25.14 -28.81
C LYS A 18 -9.21 23.70 -28.77
N ALA A 19 -10.04 23.34 -27.79
CA ALA A 19 -10.65 22.02 -27.71
C ALA A 19 -11.52 21.69 -28.94
N LYS A 20 -12.35 22.64 -29.40
CA LYS A 20 -13.16 22.48 -30.62
C LYS A 20 -12.31 22.33 -31.88
N LYS A 21 -11.24 23.11 -32.01
CA LYS A 21 -10.33 23.04 -33.17
C LYS A 21 -9.66 21.67 -33.27
N VAL A 22 -9.13 21.15 -32.15
CA VAL A 22 -8.53 19.81 -32.09
C VAL A 22 -9.55 18.71 -32.47
N HIS A 23 -10.81 18.83 -32.09
CA HIS A 23 -11.85 17.89 -32.50
C HIS A 23 -12.12 17.93 -34.01
N GLN A 24 -12.18 19.12 -34.61
CA GLN A 24 -12.36 19.26 -36.06
C GLN A 24 -11.17 18.70 -36.84
N ASP A 25 -9.94 18.98 -36.38
CA ASP A 25 -8.72 18.47 -37.00
C ASP A 25 -8.66 16.93 -36.93
N LYS A 26 -9.00 16.34 -35.77
CA LYS A 26 -9.12 14.86 -35.63
C LYS A 26 -10.18 14.26 -36.55
N ALA A 27 -11.35 14.88 -36.66
CA ALA A 27 -12.41 14.40 -37.54
C ALA A 27 -11.99 14.46 -39.02
N ARG A 28 -11.20 15.47 -39.40
CA ARG A 28 -10.64 15.62 -40.74
C ARG A 28 -9.58 14.57 -41.02
N GLN A 29 -8.67 14.32 -40.08
CA GLN A 29 -7.68 13.24 -40.17
C GLN A 29 -8.33 11.86 -40.30
N GLN A 30 -9.32 11.52 -39.48
CA GLN A 30 -10.05 10.25 -39.58
C GLN A 30 -10.73 10.07 -40.95
N LYS A 31 -11.26 11.14 -41.54
CA LYS A 31 -11.87 11.10 -42.88
C LYS A 31 -10.83 10.87 -43.98
N ILE A 32 -9.62 11.43 -43.81
CA ILE A 32 -8.49 11.22 -44.73
C ILE A 32 -7.98 9.78 -44.60
N GLU A 33 -7.73 9.29 -43.39
CA GLU A 33 -7.26 7.92 -43.09
C GLU A 33 -8.20 6.85 -43.66
N ARG A 34 -9.53 7.00 -43.49
CA ARG A 34 -10.52 6.08 -44.08
C ARG A 34 -10.50 6.08 -45.62
N ARG A 35 -10.07 7.18 -46.24
CA ARG A 35 -10.02 7.35 -47.70
C ARG A 35 -8.69 6.87 -48.30
N THR A 36 -7.58 7.00 -47.58
CA THR A 36 -6.25 6.60 -48.04
C THR A 36 -5.80 5.23 -47.56
N GLY A 37 -6.48 4.62 -46.59
CA GLY A 37 -6.16 3.27 -46.08
C GLY A 37 -4.85 3.20 -45.28
N THR A 38 -4.22 4.34 -45.04
CA THR A 38 -2.99 4.49 -44.26
C THR A 38 -3.35 4.78 -42.80
N GLU A 39 -3.11 3.84 -41.89
CA GLU A 39 -3.17 4.09 -40.46
C GLU A 39 -1.98 4.96 -40.06
N SER A 40 -2.23 6.22 -39.69
CA SER A 40 -1.24 7.06 -39.05
C SER A 40 -1.02 6.51 -37.64
N VAL A 41 0.11 5.84 -37.42
CA VAL A 41 0.51 5.43 -36.06
C VAL A 41 0.81 6.71 -35.29
N ASP A 42 -0.14 7.11 -34.46
CA ASP A 42 -0.05 8.29 -33.60
C ASP A 42 1.07 8.03 -32.56
N GLU A 43 2.30 8.47 -32.86
CA GLU A 43 3.49 8.31 -31.99
C GLU A 43 3.21 8.81 -30.56
N ALA A 44 2.39 9.86 -30.43
CA ALA A 44 1.92 10.38 -29.15
C ALA A 44 1.10 9.37 -28.34
N ARG A 45 0.31 8.51 -29.01
CA ARG A 45 -0.50 7.47 -28.36
C ARG A 45 0.38 6.32 -27.88
N VAL A 46 1.40 5.95 -28.65
CA VAL A 46 2.40 4.95 -28.26
C VAL A 46 3.22 5.45 -27.06
N ALA A 47 3.72 6.69 -27.13
CA ALA A 47 4.45 7.31 -26.02
C ALA A 47 3.61 7.43 -24.73
N ALA A 48 2.31 7.75 -24.86
CA ALA A 48 1.40 7.80 -23.72
C ALA A 48 1.16 6.41 -23.10
N GLN A 49 1.02 5.37 -23.92
CA GLN A 49 0.89 3.98 -23.45
C GLN A 49 2.17 3.49 -22.76
N ASP A 50 3.34 3.87 -23.27
CA ASP A 50 4.64 3.55 -22.65
C ASP A 50 4.81 4.25 -21.30
N ALA A 51 4.43 5.53 -21.21
CA ALA A 51 4.45 6.26 -19.95
C ALA A 51 3.49 5.65 -18.92
N GLN A 52 2.29 5.23 -19.34
CA GLN A 52 1.34 4.54 -18.47
C GLN A 52 1.89 3.20 -17.97
N ARG A 53 2.51 2.40 -18.84
CA ARG A 53 3.16 1.13 -18.46
C ARG A 53 4.25 1.35 -17.41
N LYS A 54 5.17 2.29 -17.66
CA LYS A 54 6.25 2.64 -16.72
C LYS A 54 5.72 3.14 -15.37
N ASN A 55 4.66 3.95 -15.37
CA ASN A 55 4.05 4.42 -14.13
C ASN A 55 3.33 3.29 -13.37
N ALA A 56 2.70 2.35 -14.07
CA ALA A 56 2.07 1.19 -13.45
C ALA A 56 3.11 0.25 -12.81
N GLU A 57 4.25 0.03 -13.46
CA GLU A 57 5.36 -0.75 -12.90
C GLU A 57 5.92 -0.11 -11.63
N ARG A 58 6.24 1.19 -11.68
CA ARG A 58 6.70 1.94 -10.50
C ARG A 58 5.68 1.92 -9.36
N ALA A 59 4.39 2.04 -9.67
CA ALA A 59 3.32 1.98 -8.68
C ALA A 59 3.23 0.60 -8.01
N ARG A 60 3.41 -0.49 -8.78
CA ARG A 60 3.42 -1.85 -8.24
C ARG A 60 4.58 -2.05 -7.26
N GLU A 61 5.78 -1.59 -7.60
CA GLU A 61 6.95 -1.68 -6.72
C GLU A 61 6.75 -0.94 -5.40
N LEU A 62 6.25 0.31 -5.47
CA LEU A 62 5.94 1.11 -4.28
C LEU A 62 4.86 0.46 -3.41
N ASN A 63 3.83 -0.13 -4.02
CA ASN A 63 2.78 -0.82 -3.27
C ASN A 63 3.33 -2.09 -2.61
N ALA A 64 4.15 -2.88 -3.31
CA ALA A 64 4.78 -4.06 -2.72
C ALA A 64 5.63 -3.73 -1.48
N GLN A 65 6.37 -2.62 -1.50
CA GLN A 65 7.13 -2.14 -0.35
C GLN A 65 6.22 -1.72 0.81
N ARG A 66 5.11 -1.01 0.52
CA ARG A 66 4.13 -0.61 1.53
C ARG A 66 3.44 -1.81 2.15
N ASP A 67 3.07 -2.79 1.35
CA ASP A 67 2.43 -4.02 1.80
C ASP A 67 3.38 -4.82 2.69
N ALA A 68 4.66 -4.95 2.31
CA ALA A 68 5.68 -5.59 3.15
C ALA A 68 5.86 -4.88 4.51
N ALA A 69 5.85 -3.55 4.54
CA ALA A 69 5.93 -2.80 5.80
C ALA A 69 4.66 -2.95 6.65
N ALA A 70 3.49 -3.00 5.99
CA ALA A 70 2.21 -3.19 6.66
C ALA A 70 2.08 -4.60 7.28
N THR A 71 2.52 -5.65 6.57
CA THR A 71 2.49 -7.03 7.08
C THR A 71 3.39 -7.20 8.30
N GLN A 72 4.61 -6.64 8.29
CA GLN A 72 5.50 -6.67 9.46
C GLN A 72 4.85 -6.01 10.69
N LYS A 73 4.22 -4.84 10.48
CA LYS A 73 3.47 -4.15 11.55
C LYS A 73 2.29 -4.97 12.04
N ALA A 74 1.55 -5.60 11.14
CA ALA A 74 0.41 -6.44 11.48
C ALA A 74 0.83 -7.65 12.33
N ILE A 75 1.93 -8.32 11.97
CA ILE A 75 2.49 -9.44 12.74
C ILE A 75 2.91 -8.97 14.14
N ALA A 76 3.63 -7.86 14.23
CA ALA A 76 4.05 -7.32 15.54
C ALA A 76 2.85 -6.95 16.42
N ALA A 77 1.81 -6.35 15.83
CA ALA A 77 0.57 -6.03 16.53
C ALA A 77 -0.18 -7.29 16.99
N GLN A 78 -0.24 -8.33 16.15
CA GLN A 78 -0.85 -9.61 16.49
C GLN A 78 -0.12 -10.29 17.65
N ILE A 79 1.22 -10.31 17.63
CA ILE A 79 2.04 -10.83 18.74
C ILE A 79 1.74 -10.04 20.01
N ALA A 80 1.74 -8.71 19.95
CA ALA A 80 1.45 -7.87 21.11
C ALA A 80 0.05 -8.13 21.67
N GLN A 81 -0.95 -8.29 20.80
CA GLN A 81 -2.32 -8.61 21.20
C GLN A 81 -2.39 -9.99 21.90
N MET A 82 -1.78 -11.02 21.32
CA MET A 82 -1.74 -12.36 21.92
C MET A 82 -1.06 -12.33 23.30
N VAL A 83 0.06 -11.60 23.42
CA VAL A 83 0.74 -11.41 24.70
C VAL A 83 -0.18 -10.71 25.68
N GLN A 84 -0.82 -9.61 25.30
CA GLN A 84 -1.68 -8.84 26.20
C GLN A 84 -2.89 -9.64 26.69
N GLN A 85 -3.51 -10.44 25.81
CA GLN A 85 -4.66 -11.27 26.16
C GLN A 85 -4.30 -12.44 27.08
N ASN A 86 -3.13 -13.06 26.87
CA ASN A 86 -2.72 -14.24 27.63
C ASN A 86 -1.77 -13.94 28.80
N ARG A 87 -1.42 -12.67 29.02
CA ARG A 87 -0.49 -12.27 30.06
C ARG A 87 -1.07 -12.57 31.44
N GLN A 88 -0.43 -13.50 32.14
CA GLN A 88 -0.74 -13.80 33.53
C GLN A 88 -0.09 -12.76 34.46
N HIS A 89 -0.82 -12.37 35.50
CA HIS A 89 -0.30 -11.44 36.49
C HIS A 89 0.67 -12.16 37.43
N LYS A 90 1.82 -11.55 37.72
CA LYS A 90 2.82 -12.07 38.66
C LYS A 90 2.32 -12.15 40.12
N GLY A 91 1.23 -11.45 40.42
CA GLY A 91 0.73 -11.25 41.78
C GLY A 91 1.57 -10.25 42.56
N GLY A 92 1.07 -9.78 43.70
CA GLY A 92 1.81 -8.96 44.65
C GLY A 92 2.42 -9.84 45.75
N GLY A 93 3.53 -10.52 45.46
CA GLY A 93 4.21 -11.36 46.44
C GLY A 93 5.73 -11.15 46.43
N ASP A 94 6.36 -11.46 47.56
CA ASP A 94 7.78 -11.20 47.81
C ASP A 94 8.68 -12.42 47.53
N ILE A 95 8.14 -13.48 46.93
CA ILE A 95 8.91 -14.70 46.66
C ILE A 95 9.74 -14.50 45.40
N ALA A 96 11.06 -14.52 45.55
CA ALA A 96 11.99 -14.46 44.43
C ALA A 96 12.01 -15.79 43.66
N TYR A 97 11.62 -15.76 42.39
CA TYR A 97 11.76 -16.85 41.44
C TYR A 97 12.88 -16.54 40.44
N ASN A 98 13.84 -17.46 40.32
CA ASN A 98 14.97 -17.33 39.40
C ASN A 98 14.73 -18.17 38.15
N PHE A 99 14.93 -17.57 36.98
CA PHE A 99 14.79 -18.24 35.71
C PHE A 99 15.94 -17.87 34.77
N THR A 100 16.30 -18.80 33.90
CA THR A 100 17.33 -18.58 32.89
C THR A 100 16.69 -18.01 31.63
N HIS A 101 17.15 -16.86 31.19
CA HIS A 101 16.74 -16.28 29.91
C HIS A 101 17.94 -15.62 29.25
N ASP A 102 18.19 -15.96 27.99
CA ASP A 102 19.34 -15.45 27.22
C ASP A 102 20.68 -15.70 27.94
N ASN A 103 20.90 -16.96 28.36
CA ASN A 103 22.07 -17.41 29.13
C ASN A 103 22.37 -16.65 30.43
N LYS A 104 21.41 -15.85 30.93
CA LYS A 104 21.54 -15.10 32.19
C LYS A 104 20.45 -15.52 33.17
N ILE A 105 20.83 -15.67 34.43
CA ILE A 105 19.88 -15.90 35.52
C ILE A 105 19.24 -14.55 35.85
N LYS A 106 17.92 -14.47 35.72
CA LYS A 106 17.10 -13.31 36.08
C LYS A 106 16.15 -13.69 37.22
N ARG A 107 15.76 -12.68 38.00
CA ARG A 107 14.87 -12.81 39.16
C ARG A 107 13.57 -12.04 38.91
N VAL A 108 12.45 -12.65 39.27
CA VAL A 108 11.14 -11.98 39.34
C VAL A 108 10.49 -12.33 40.68
N TYR A 109 9.83 -11.34 41.30
CA TYR A 109 9.03 -11.55 42.49
C TYR A 109 7.61 -11.96 42.11
N VAL A 110 7.14 -13.07 42.68
CA VAL A 110 5.83 -13.67 42.41
C VAL A 110 5.09 -13.98 43.70
N SER A 111 3.77 -14.13 43.59
CA SER A 111 2.96 -14.72 44.66
C SER A 111 3.18 -16.24 44.78
N ALA A 112 2.86 -16.81 45.95
CA ALA A 112 2.97 -18.26 46.20
C ALA A 112 2.18 -19.09 45.18
N LYS A 113 0.93 -18.69 44.90
CA LYS A 113 0.08 -19.37 43.89
C LYS A 113 0.73 -19.39 42.50
N VAL A 114 1.33 -18.27 42.09
CA VAL A 114 2.00 -18.18 40.78
C VAL A 114 3.26 -19.04 40.75
N ARG A 115 4.03 -19.11 41.83
CA ARG A 115 5.17 -20.05 41.94
C ARG A 115 4.71 -21.49 41.76
N ASP A 116 3.64 -21.89 42.42
CA ASP A 116 3.13 -23.27 42.35
C ASP A 116 2.69 -23.62 40.92
N HIS A 117 1.99 -22.70 40.23
CA HIS A 117 1.66 -22.87 38.82
C HIS A 117 2.90 -23.02 37.93
N ILE A 118 3.93 -22.18 38.12
CA ILE A 118 5.17 -22.27 37.32
C ILE A 118 5.89 -23.61 37.55
N VAL A 119 5.88 -24.13 38.77
CA VAL A 119 6.51 -25.42 39.10
C VAL A 119 5.70 -26.62 38.58
N ALA A 120 4.36 -26.49 38.55
CA ALA A 120 3.46 -27.54 38.08
C ALA A 120 3.46 -27.72 36.55
N GLY A 121 3.81 -26.67 35.79
CA GLY A 121 3.85 -26.67 34.32
C GLY A 121 2.56 -26.21 33.70
#